data_AF-A0AAW5UNC7-F1
#
_entry.id   AF-A0AAW5UNC7-F1
#
_cell.length_a   1.000
_cell.length_b   1.000
_cell.length_c   1.000
_cell.angle_alpha   90.00
_cell.angle_beta   90.00
_cell.angle_gamma   90.00
#
_symmetry.space_group_name_H-M   'P 1'
#
loop_
_entity.id
_entity.type
_entity.pdbx_description
1 polymer ?
#
loop_
_entity_poly.entity_id
_entity_poly.type
_entity_poly.pdbx_seq_one_letter_code
_entity_poly.pdbx_strand_id
1 'polypeptide(L)'
;MDKLYIPGDLVMTNGVPCGTAKGVVYRVTLSDPSKTFELDDVTELKGVVRLENLEGVEFGDKGYLFGDSCAWLMDIVPIPLTSEILEKNGCKKPDGFDSYWLGKIGLLQDGDVWHLALGSIEIAVTLGNIQYVHQLQHLLFGLGLNSEMEMEV
;
A
#
# COMPACT_ATOMS: atom_id res chain seq x y z
N MET A 1 -4.62 -8.35 -12.66
CA MET A 1 -5.23 -8.63 -11.34
C MET A 1 -5.86 -7.32 -10.92
N ASP A 2 -7.18 -7.28 -10.80
CA ASP A 2 -7.86 -6.06 -10.32
C ASP A 2 -7.25 -5.68 -8.98
N LYS A 3 -7.01 -4.37 -8.77
CA LYS A 3 -6.37 -3.85 -7.57
C LYS A 3 -7.33 -4.04 -6.40
N LEU A 4 -7.28 -5.20 -5.75
CA LEU A 4 -8.11 -5.51 -4.60
C LEU A 4 -7.45 -4.87 -3.38
N TYR A 5 -8.05 -3.80 -2.87
CA TYR A 5 -7.66 -3.22 -1.59
C TYR A 5 -8.55 -3.77 -0.48
N ILE A 6 -7.97 -4.03 0.69
CA ILE A 6 -8.67 -4.50 1.89
C ILE A 6 -8.51 -3.49 3.03
N PRO A 7 -9.38 -3.51 4.05
CA PRO A 7 -9.20 -2.69 5.24
C PRO A 7 -7.81 -2.90 5.87
N GLY A 8 -7.12 -1.80 6.18
CA GLY A 8 -5.75 -1.76 6.67
C GLY A 8 -4.69 -1.41 5.62
N ASP A 9 -5.00 -1.55 4.32
CA ASP A 9 -4.06 -1.24 3.24
C ASP A 9 -3.67 0.24 3.23
N LEU A 10 -2.39 0.50 2.99
CA LEU A 10 -1.86 1.84 2.79
C LEU A 10 -1.86 2.21 1.31
N VAL A 11 -2.40 3.39 1.01
CA VAL A 11 -2.64 3.87 -0.35
C VAL A 11 -2.36 5.36 -0.49
N MET A 12 -2.01 5.81 -1.70
CA MET A 12 -2.00 7.23 -2.05
C MET A 12 -3.14 7.55 -3.03
N THR A 13 -3.38 8.83 -3.27
CA THR A 13 -4.32 9.30 -4.31
C THR A 13 -3.67 10.33 -5.22
N ASN A 14 -4.30 10.60 -6.37
CA ASN A 14 -3.89 11.67 -7.28
C ASN A 14 -4.37 13.08 -6.83
N GLY A 15 -5.17 13.17 -5.77
CA GLY A 15 -5.70 14.41 -5.19
C GLY A 15 -6.95 15.00 -5.89
N VAL A 16 -7.63 14.25 -6.77
CA VAL A 16 -8.76 14.73 -7.58
C VAL A 16 -9.82 13.63 -7.72
N PRO A 17 -11.12 13.94 -7.68
CA PRO A 17 -11.81 14.86 -6.78
C PRO A 17 -11.99 14.18 -5.38
N CYS A 18 -12.70 14.81 -4.43
CA CYS A 18 -13.03 14.25 -3.10
C CYS A 18 -12.06 14.52 -1.93
N GLY A 19 -11.32 15.63 -1.96
CA GLY A 19 -10.72 16.20 -0.73
C GLY A 19 -9.46 15.50 -0.23
N THR A 20 -8.84 14.64 -1.02
CA THR A 20 -7.50 14.11 -0.74
C THR A 20 -6.42 15.01 -1.33
N ALA A 21 -5.24 14.98 -0.74
CA ALA A 21 -4.03 15.51 -1.34
C ALA A 21 -3.22 14.41 -2.05
N LYS A 22 -2.62 14.80 -3.18
CA LYS A 22 -1.64 14.01 -3.90
C LYS A 22 -0.40 13.80 -3.04
N GLY A 23 0.12 12.57 -3.03
CA GLY A 23 1.34 12.21 -2.30
C GLY A 23 1.15 12.03 -0.80
N VAL A 24 -0.08 12.14 -0.29
CA VAL A 24 -0.41 11.81 1.10
C VAL A 24 -0.85 10.35 1.18
N VAL A 25 -0.38 9.66 2.22
CA VAL A 25 -0.76 8.27 2.50
C VAL A 25 -2.04 8.24 3.33
N TYR A 26 -2.96 7.37 2.94
CA TYR A 26 -4.22 7.11 3.61
C TYR A 26 -4.34 5.62 3.93
N ARG A 27 -5.20 5.30 4.91
CA ARG A 27 -5.54 3.93 5.25
C ARG A 27 -6.92 3.57 4.70
N VAL A 28 -7.03 2.40 4.08
CA VAL A 28 -8.32 1.85 3.65
C VAL A 28 -9.07 1.35 4.88
N THR A 29 -10.31 1.79 5.07
CA THR A 29 -11.19 1.34 6.18
C THR A 29 -12.28 0.40 5.70
N LEU A 30 -12.68 0.54 4.44
CA LEU A 30 -13.69 -0.30 3.81
C LEU A 30 -13.44 -0.36 2.31
N SER A 31 -13.71 -1.51 1.71
CA SER A 31 -13.59 -1.75 0.28
C SER A 31 -14.86 -2.44 -0.19
N ASP A 32 -15.57 -1.81 -1.13
CA ASP A 32 -16.81 -2.35 -1.69
C ASP A 32 -16.73 -2.30 -3.23
N PRO A 33 -16.35 -3.42 -3.88
CA PRO A 33 -16.24 -3.48 -5.34
C PRO A 33 -17.60 -3.34 -6.05
N SER A 34 -18.71 -3.51 -5.33
CA SER A 34 -20.07 -3.44 -5.88
C SER A 34 -20.65 -2.03 -5.90
N LYS A 35 -20.07 -1.11 -5.10
CA LYS A 35 -20.49 0.29 -5.10
C LYS A 35 -20.08 0.99 -6.38
N THR A 36 -20.97 1.86 -6.83
CA THR A 36 -20.73 2.79 -7.92
C THR A 36 -20.84 4.21 -7.41
N PHE A 37 -19.98 5.08 -7.92
CA PHE A 37 -20.06 6.52 -7.71
C PHE A 37 -20.22 7.19 -9.06
N GLU A 38 -21.27 8.01 -9.20
CA GLU A 38 -21.51 8.81 -10.40
C GLU A 38 -20.99 10.22 -10.15
N LEU A 39 -20.03 10.64 -10.96
CA LEU A 39 -19.55 12.03 -10.96
C LEU A 39 -20.50 12.93 -11.76
N ASP A 40 -20.47 14.23 -11.48
CA ASP A 40 -21.27 15.24 -12.17
C ASP A 40 -21.02 15.28 -13.70
N ASP A 41 -19.91 14.71 -14.16
CA ASP A 41 -19.55 14.54 -15.57
C ASP A 41 -20.03 13.22 -16.19
N VAL A 42 -20.92 12.49 -15.51
CA VAL A 42 -21.55 11.22 -15.95
C VAL A 42 -20.58 10.04 -15.97
N THR A 43 -19.40 10.17 -15.36
CA THR A 43 -18.50 9.03 -15.17
C THR A 43 -19.04 8.14 -14.04
N GLU A 44 -19.51 6.92 -14.39
CA GLU A 44 -19.85 5.88 -13.41
C GLU A 44 -18.62 5.04 -13.09
N LEU A 45 -18.25 5.00 -11.82
CA LEU A 45 -17.00 4.42 -11.36
C LEU A 45 -17.27 3.29 -10.37
N LYS A 46 -16.86 2.06 -10.75
CA LYS A 46 -17.11 0.80 -10.01
C LYS A 46 -15.95 0.45 -9.08
N GLY A 47 -16.28 0.17 -7.83
CA GLY A 47 -15.37 -0.29 -6.80
C GLY A 47 -14.75 0.86 -6.03
N VAL A 48 -15.30 1.08 -4.84
CA VAL A 48 -15.03 2.27 -4.06
C VAL A 48 -14.35 1.86 -2.77
N VAL A 49 -13.27 2.54 -2.39
CA VAL A 49 -12.64 2.39 -1.07
C VAL A 49 -12.95 3.60 -0.20
N ARG A 50 -13.27 3.34 1.07
CA ARG A 50 -13.44 4.36 2.10
C ARG A 50 -12.09 4.57 2.77
N LEU A 51 -11.56 5.79 2.70
CA LEU A 51 -10.26 6.12 3.32
C LEU A 51 -10.43 6.91 4.62
N GLU A 52 -9.44 6.77 5.51
CA GLU A 52 -9.22 7.65 6.65
C GLU A 52 -7.79 8.21 6.64
N ASN A 53 -7.60 9.34 7.32
CA ASN A 53 -6.27 9.92 7.55
C ASN A 53 -5.46 8.99 8.45
N LEU A 54 -4.14 8.94 8.26
CA LEU A 54 -3.24 8.32 9.24
C LEU A 54 -3.30 9.08 10.57
N GLU A 55 -3.17 8.35 11.67
CA GLU A 55 -3.15 8.94 13.01
C GLU A 55 -2.02 10.00 13.13
N GLY A 56 -2.36 11.18 13.65
CA GLY A 56 -1.40 12.28 13.88
C GLY A 56 -1.46 13.44 12.87
N VAL A 57 -2.31 13.39 11.85
CA VAL A 57 -2.55 14.51 10.92
C VAL A 57 -3.62 15.45 11.50
N GLU A 58 -3.28 16.72 11.75
CA GLU A 58 -4.20 17.70 12.33
C GLU A 58 -5.04 18.45 11.29
N PHE A 59 -6.16 19.02 11.74
CA PHE A 59 -7.03 19.86 10.89
C PHE A 59 -6.24 21.06 10.35
N GLY A 60 -6.09 21.15 9.02
CA GLY A 60 -5.29 22.18 8.34
C GLY A 60 -4.01 21.66 7.70
N ASP A 61 -3.60 20.41 8.02
CA ASP A 61 -2.49 19.74 7.35
C ASP A 61 -2.85 19.33 5.92
N LYS A 62 -1.83 19.24 5.06
CA LYS A 62 -2.03 18.81 3.67
C LYS A 62 -2.60 17.38 3.63
N GLY A 63 -3.73 17.20 2.94
CA GLY A 63 -4.38 15.89 2.78
C GLY A 63 -5.44 15.57 3.83
N TYR A 64 -5.74 16.50 4.73
CA TYR A 64 -6.83 16.34 5.68
C TYR A 64 -8.19 16.26 4.97
N LEU A 65 -8.83 15.08 5.03
CA LEU A 65 -10.23 14.90 4.63
C LEU A 65 -11.15 15.78 5.48
N PHE A 66 -12.08 16.53 4.86
CA PHE A 66 -12.89 17.55 5.56
C PHE A 66 -13.78 16.94 6.68
N GLY A 67 -13.37 17.05 7.96
CA GLY A 67 -14.12 16.58 9.15
C GLY A 67 -13.95 15.09 9.46
N ASP A 68 -14.86 14.47 10.22
CA ASP A 68 -14.95 13.00 10.44
C ASP A 68 -15.31 12.20 9.16
N SER A 69 -15.14 12.84 7.99
CA SER A 69 -15.73 12.44 6.73
C SER A 69 -14.74 11.61 5.95
N CYS A 70 -14.94 10.30 5.94
CA CYS A 70 -14.23 9.43 5.02
C CYS A 70 -14.61 9.74 3.57
N ALA A 71 -13.61 9.80 2.69
CA ALA A 71 -13.82 9.95 1.27
C ALA A 71 -13.87 8.58 0.58
N TRP A 72 -14.84 8.45 -0.31
CA TRP A 72 -14.97 7.34 -1.24
C TRP A 72 -14.17 7.68 -2.48
N LEU A 73 -13.11 6.91 -2.75
CA LEU A 73 -12.10 7.26 -3.75
C LEU A 73 -11.91 6.16 -4.79
N MET A 74 -11.64 6.62 -6.00
CA MET A 74 -11.47 5.82 -7.21
C MET A 74 -10.04 5.83 -7.72
N ASP A 75 -9.34 6.97 -7.62
CA ASP A 75 -7.99 7.16 -8.11
C ASP A 75 -6.94 6.78 -7.05
N ILE A 76 -6.96 5.51 -6.68
CA ILE A 76 -5.91 4.95 -5.83
C ILE A 76 -4.63 4.80 -6.63
N VAL A 77 -3.62 5.54 -6.19
CA VAL A 77 -2.23 5.40 -6.60
C VAL A 77 -1.60 4.39 -5.65
N PRO A 78 -1.29 3.17 -6.10
CA PRO A 78 -0.63 2.20 -5.24
C PRO A 78 0.75 2.72 -4.85
N ILE A 79 1.15 2.50 -3.61
CA ILE A 79 2.43 2.95 -3.11
C ILE A 79 3.51 1.99 -3.58
N PRO A 80 4.50 2.43 -4.39
CA PRO A 80 5.60 1.58 -4.82
C PRO A 80 6.41 1.07 -3.63
N LEU A 81 6.85 -0.17 -3.70
CA LEU A 81 7.77 -0.73 -2.73
C LEU A 81 9.19 -0.20 -3.01
N THR A 82 9.83 0.36 -1.98
CA THR A 82 11.21 0.87 -2.06
C THR A 82 12.07 0.19 -1.01
N SER A 83 13.38 0.18 -1.22
CA SER A 83 14.34 -0.32 -0.21
C SER A 83 14.19 0.37 1.13
N GLU A 84 13.95 1.68 1.12
CA GLU A 84 13.76 2.51 2.31
C GLU A 84 12.55 2.09 3.14
N ILE A 85 11.40 1.82 2.49
CA ILE A 85 10.22 1.25 3.16
C ILE A 85 10.56 -0.12 3.76
N LEU A 86 11.30 -0.97 3.05
CA LEU A 86 11.67 -2.29 3.56
C LEU A 86 12.56 -2.20 4.81
N GLU A 87 13.61 -1.38 4.76
CA GLU A 87 14.55 -1.20 5.87
C GLU A 87 13.85 -0.66 7.13
N LYS A 88 12.99 0.36 6.97
CA LYS A 88 12.21 0.93 8.07
C LYS A 88 11.29 -0.09 8.74
N ASN A 89 10.77 -1.03 7.95
CA ASN A 89 9.88 -2.09 8.42
C ASN A 89 10.61 -3.38 8.82
N GLY A 90 11.90 -3.28 9.13
CA GLY A 90 12.68 -4.36 9.76
C GLY A 90 13.24 -5.40 8.78
N CYS A 91 13.09 -5.20 7.47
CA CYS A 91 13.80 -6.00 6.50
C CYS A 91 15.30 -5.67 6.56
N LYS A 92 16.13 -6.70 6.53
CA LYS A 92 17.59 -6.56 6.56
C LYS A 92 18.18 -6.91 5.20
N LYS A 93 19.12 -6.10 4.72
CA LYS A 93 19.94 -6.43 3.56
C LYS A 93 21.24 -7.10 4.03
N PRO A 94 21.45 -8.40 3.76
CA PRO A 94 22.71 -9.06 4.09
C PRO A 94 23.84 -8.54 3.20
N ASP A 95 25.06 -8.46 3.75
CA ASP A 95 26.24 -8.01 3.02
C ASP A 95 26.51 -8.90 1.80
N GLY A 96 26.68 -8.26 0.63
CA GLY A 96 26.96 -8.96 -0.63
C GLY A 96 25.74 -9.59 -1.30
N PHE A 97 24.51 -9.33 -0.83
CA PHE A 97 23.28 -9.79 -1.46
C PHE A 97 22.38 -8.61 -1.85
N ASP A 98 21.78 -8.67 -3.03
CA ASP A 98 20.84 -7.65 -3.52
C ASP A 98 19.38 -7.93 -3.12
N SER A 99 19.20 -8.56 -1.96
CA SER A 99 17.88 -8.93 -1.44
C SER A 99 17.68 -8.48 0.00
N TYR A 100 16.46 -8.05 0.30
CA TYR A 100 16.01 -7.66 1.64
C TYR A 100 15.24 -8.81 2.26
N TRP A 101 15.47 -9.07 3.55
CA TRP A 101 14.90 -10.23 4.23
C TRP A 101 14.17 -9.84 5.50
N LEU A 102 12.94 -10.33 5.63
CA LEU A 102 12.15 -10.33 6.85
C LEU A 102 11.89 -11.78 7.28
N GLY A 103 12.74 -12.28 8.17
CA GLY A 103 12.73 -13.69 8.56
C GLY A 103 13.00 -14.60 7.35
N LYS A 104 12.00 -15.36 6.91
CA LYS A 104 12.09 -16.27 5.75
C LYS A 104 11.57 -15.67 4.44
N ILE A 105 11.12 -14.41 4.47
CA ILE A 105 10.60 -13.70 3.31
C ILE A 105 11.75 -12.88 2.74
N GLY A 106 12.10 -13.14 1.49
CA GLY A 106 13.10 -12.40 0.73
C GLY A 106 12.46 -11.55 -0.36
N LEU A 107 13.01 -10.37 -0.59
CA LEU A 107 12.63 -9.44 -1.65
C LEU A 107 13.88 -9.10 -2.44
N LEU A 108 14.01 -9.70 -3.62
CA LEU A 108 15.13 -9.48 -4.53
C LEU A 108 14.77 -8.36 -5.50
N GLN A 109 15.65 -7.37 -5.65
CA GLN A 109 15.45 -6.29 -6.61
C GLN A 109 16.05 -6.67 -7.97
N ASP A 110 15.24 -6.59 -9.03
CA ASP A 110 15.69 -6.65 -10.42
C ASP A 110 15.13 -5.44 -11.18
N GLY A 111 15.96 -4.40 -11.31
CA GLY A 111 15.54 -3.09 -11.81
C GLY A 111 14.44 -2.47 -10.93
N ASP A 112 13.28 -2.21 -11.54
CA ASP A 112 12.10 -1.64 -10.87
C ASP A 112 11.14 -2.71 -10.34
N VAL A 113 11.51 -4.00 -10.43
CA VAL A 113 10.66 -5.12 -10.02
C VAL A 113 11.24 -5.76 -8.76
N TRP A 114 10.37 -6.03 -7.78
CA TRP A 114 10.73 -6.87 -6.65
C TRP A 114 10.22 -8.30 -6.87
N HIS A 115 11.11 -9.27 -6.68
CA HIS A 115 10.78 -10.68 -6.68
C HIS A 115 10.63 -11.16 -5.24
N LEU A 116 9.48 -11.74 -4.94
CA LEU A 116 9.20 -12.39 -3.66
C LEU A 116 9.83 -13.77 -3.65
N ALA A 117 10.63 -14.03 -2.62
CA ALA A 117 11.22 -15.33 -2.35
C ALA A 117 10.83 -15.82 -0.94
N LEU A 118 10.68 -17.14 -0.79
CA LEU A 118 10.56 -17.78 0.53
C LEU A 118 11.71 -18.75 0.75
N GLY A 119 12.34 -18.67 1.91
CA GLY A 119 13.43 -19.56 2.31
C GLY A 119 14.46 -18.87 3.17
N SER A 120 15.72 -19.06 2.83
CA SER A 120 16.87 -18.36 3.40
C SER A 120 17.75 -17.80 2.29
N ILE A 121 18.75 -17.02 2.68
CA ILE A 121 19.77 -16.49 1.77
C ILE A 121 20.48 -17.61 0.99
N GLU A 122 20.62 -18.79 1.58
CA GLU A 122 21.31 -19.93 0.95
C GLU A 122 20.43 -20.67 -0.05
N ILE A 123 19.14 -20.84 0.28
CA ILE A 123 18.17 -21.58 -0.54
C ILE A 123 16.81 -20.92 -0.41
N ALA A 124 16.31 -20.40 -1.53
CA ALA A 124 14.99 -19.79 -1.60
C ALA A 124 14.26 -20.16 -2.89
N VAL A 125 12.92 -20.13 -2.81
CA VAL A 125 12.03 -20.31 -3.95
C VAL A 125 11.37 -18.98 -4.25
N THR A 126 11.54 -18.49 -5.47
CA THR A 126 10.84 -17.30 -5.97
C THR A 126 9.38 -17.64 -6.25
N LEU A 127 8.45 -16.89 -5.65
CA LEU A 127 7.01 -17.12 -5.76
C LEU A 127 6.32 -16.20 -6.76
N GLY A 128 6.94 -15.08 -7.13
CA GLY A 128 6.38 -14.13 -8.07
C GLY A 128 6.89 -12.72 -7.82
N ASN A 129 6.20 -11.74 -8.41
CA ASN A 129 6.59 -10.34 -8.36
C ASN A 129 5.67 -9.57 -7.42
N ILE A 130 6.27 -8.64 -6.69
CA ILE A 130 5.59 -7.68 -5.85
C ILE A 130 6.11 -6.29 -6.22
N GLN A 131 5.25 -5.30 -6.25
CA GLN A 131 5.63 -3.95 -6.67
C GLN A 131 5.10 -2.88 -5.72
N TYR A 132 4.11 -3.23 -4.90
CA TYR A 132 3.40 -2.26 -4.09
C TYR A 132 3.27 -2.70 -2.64
N VAL A 133 3.21 -1.71 -1.74
CA VAL A 133 3.09 -1.90 -0.28
C VAL A 133 1.89 -2.79 0.07
N HIS A 134 0.69 -2.52 -0.46
CA HIS A 134 -0.51 -3.32 -0.17
C HIS A 134 -0.34 -4.82 -0.47
N GLN A 135 0.41 -5.17 -1.52
CA GLN A 135 0.67 -6.57 -1.85
C GLN A 135 1.55 -7.24 -0.78
N LEU A 136 2.52 -6.49 -0.21
CA LEU A 136 3.34 -6.97 0.89
C LEU A 136 2.50 -7.09 2.16
N GLN A 137 1.62 -6.12 2.43
CA GLN A 137 0.67 -6.19 3.54
C GLN A 137 -0.22 -7.42 3.45
N HIS A 138 -0.77 -7.75 2.27
CA HIS A 138 -1.58 -8.97 2.07
C HIS A 138 -0.79 -10.24 2.33
N LEU A 139 0.47 -10.29 1.87
CA LEU A 139 1.34 -11.44 2.13
C LEU A 139 1.59 -11.60 3.63
N LEU A 140 2.00 -10.53 4.31
CA LEU A 140 2.30 -10.55 5.75
C LEU A 140 1.05 -10.94 6.55
N PHE A 141 -0.10 -10.35 6.22
CA PHE A 141 -1.38 -10.67 6.84
C PHE A 141 -1.77 -12.14 6.63
N GLY A 142 -1.66 -12.65 5.40
CA GLY A 142 -1.95 -14.05 5.08
C GLY A 142 -1.03 -15.05 5.80
N LEU A 143 0.19 -14.63 6.16
CA LEU A 143 1.14 -15.40 6.95
C LEU A 143 0.97 -15.22 8.47
N GLY A 144 0.02 -14.39 8.92
CA GLY A 144 -0.18 -14.06 10.34
C GLY A 144 0.96 -13.23 10.95
N LEU A 145 1.72 -12.51 10.11
CA LEU A 145 2.77 -11.58 10.51
C LEU A 145 2.20 -10.16 10.66
N ASN A 146 2.94 -9.28 11.32
CA ASN A 146 2.56 -7.87 11.39
C ASN A 146 2.54 -7.26 9.98
N SER A 147 1.38 -6.81 9.55
CA SER A 147 1.14 -6.16 8.25
C SER A 147 1.02 -4.64 8.35
N GLU A 148 1.14 -4.07 9.55
CA GLU A 148 1.29 -2.63 9.71
C GLU A 148 2.66 -2.21 9.19
N MET A 149 2.68 -1.15 8.37
CA MET A 149 3.90 -0.64 7.77
C MET A 149 4.10 0.83 8.11
N GLU A 150 5.32 1.17 8.48
CA GLU A 150 5.77 2.54 8.64
C GLU A 150 6.18 3.11 7.28
N MET A 151 5.64 4.29 6.96
CA MET A 151 5.96 5.03 5.75
C MET A 151 6.91 6.18 6.07
N GLU A 152 7.65 6.67 5.08
CA GLU A 152 8.23 8.01 5.16
C GLU A 152 7.15 9.06 4.85
N VAL A 153 7.13 10.13 5.65
CA VAL A 153 6.20 11.26 5.54
C VAL A 153 6.99 12.50 5.13
#